data_AF-A0A954GHX9-F1
#
_entry.id   AF-A0A954GHX9-F1
#
_cell.length_a   1.000
_cell.length_b   1.000
_cell.length_c   1.000
_cell.angle_alpha   90.00
_cell.angle_beta   90.00
_cell.angle_gamma   90.00
#
_symmetry.space_group_name_H-M   'P 1'
#
loop_
_entity.id
_entity.type
_entity.pdbx_description
1 polymer ?
#
loop_
_entity_poly.entity_id
_entity_poly.type
_entity_poly.pdbx_seq_one_letter_code
_entity_poly.pdbx_strand_id
1 'polypeptide(L)'
;MLIENDQVQEYRRDNTRLIDVGNGESRQVRMTPQLWEELEFVQIMEYVSTAELAVYAREEMQLQGISFDQAFRAVVAYLSNRWTP
;
A
#
# COMPACT_ATOMS: atom_id res chain seq x y z
N MET A 1 -24.68 -15.54 -0.08
CA MET A 1 -24.45 -14.52 -1.10
C MET A 1 -23.22 -14.95 -1.88
N LEU A 2 -23.39 -15.44 -3.11
CA LEU A 2 -22.27 -15.79 -3.99
C LEU A 2 -21.84 -14.50 -4.67
N ILE A 3 -20.63 -14.03 -4.36
CA ILE A 3 -20.04 -12.89 -5.07
C ILE A 3 -19.67 -13.41 -6.46
N GLU A 4 -20.24 -12.81 -7.51
CA GLU A 4 -19.94 -13.19 -8.89
C GLU A 4 -18.49 -12.82 -9.22
N ASN A 5 -17.82 -13.62 -10.06
CA ASN A 5 -16.40 -13.42 -10.37
C ASN A 5 -16.11 -11.99 -10.88
N ASP A 6 -17.05 -11.43 -11.65
CA ASP A 6 -16.96 -10.07 -12.18
C ASP A 6 -16.93 -9.01 -11.07
N GLN A 7 -17.72 -9.18 -10.01
CA GLN A 7 -17.71 -8.28 -8.85
C GLN A 7 -16.38 -8.34 -8.10
N VAL A 8 -15.75 -9.51 -8.04
CA VAL A 8 -14.40 -9.65 -7.43
C VAL A 8 -13.34 -8.94 -8.26
N GLN A 9 -13.41 -9.03 -9.59
CA GLN A 9 -12.43 -8.36 -10.47
C GLN A 9 -12.63 -6.84 -10.46
N GLU A 10 -13.87 -6.38 -10.46
CA GLU A 10 -14.21 -4.96 -10.32
C GLU A 10 -13.67 -4.41 -8.99
N TYR A 11 -13.98 -5.08 -7.88
CA TYR A 11 -13.45 -4.70 -6.57
C TYR A 11 -11.91 -4.65 -6.56
N ARG A 12 -11.23 -5.62 -7.18
CA ARG A 12 -9.75 -5.62 -7.25
C ARG A 12 -9.23 -4.43 -8.05
N ARG A 13 -9.85 -4.11 -9.18
CA ARG A 13 -9.45 -3.00 -10.04
C ARG A 13 -9.60 -1.67 -9.32
N ASP A 14 -10.74 -1.44 -8.67
CA ASP A 14 -11.07 -0.18 -7.99
C ASP A 14 -10.15 0.08 -6.79
N ASN A 15 -9.57 -1.00 -6.25
CA ASN A 15 -8.66 -0.99 -5.11
C ASN A 15 -7.17 -1.06 -5.51
N THR A 16 -6.86 -1.03 -6.80
CA THR A 16 -5.49 -1.01 -7.32
C THR A 16 -5.16 0.39 -7.81
N ARG A 17 -4.09 1.01 -7.28
CA ARG A 17 -3.63 2.33 -7.73
C ARG A 17 -2.15 2.28 -8.11
N LEU A 18 -1.74 3.16 -9.01
CA LEU A 18 -0.32 3.41 -9.29
C LEU A 18 0.23 4.34 -8.21
N ILE A 19 1.37 3.96 -7.64
CA ILE A 19 2.09 4.78 -6.68
C ILE A 19 3.47 5.16 -7.22
N ASP A 20 3.91 6.38 -6.93
CA ASP A 20 5.28 6.82 -7.20
C ASP A 20 6.24 6.18 -6.19
N VAL A 21 7.23 5.45 -6.70
CA VAL A 21 8.27 4.79 -5.88
C VAL A 21 9.62 5.49 -5.99
N GLY A 22 9.63 6.71 -6.52
CA GLY A 22 10.79 7.56 -6.74
C GLY A 22 11.47 7.32 -8.09
N ASN A 23 12.33 8.26 -8.49
CA ASN A 23 13.13 8.20 -9.73
C ASN A 23 12.32 8.08 -11.02
N GLY A 24 11.06 8.53 -11.02
CA GLY A 24 10.14 8.42 -12.15
C GLY A 24 9.58 7.01 -12.37
N GLU A 25 9.83 6.07 -11.45
CA GLU A 25 9.22 4.74 -11.48
C GLU A 25 7.87 4.76 -10.76
N SER A 26 6.89 4.03 -11.29
CA SER A 26 5.61 3.80 -10.60
C SER A 26 5.32 2.30 -10.50
N ARG A 27 4.66 1.90 -9.42
CA ARG A 27 4.27 0.51 -9.13
C ARG A 27 2.77 0.44 -8.93
N GLN A 28 2.13 -0.62 -9.45
CA GLN A 28 0.75 -0.92 -9.10
C GLN A 28 0.72 -1.63 -7.75
N VAL A 29 -0.10 -1.10 -6.84
CA VAL A 29 -0.33 -1.68 -5.51
C VAL A 29 -1.82 -1.81 -5.30
N ARG A 30 -2.26 -2.93 -4.72
CA ARG A 30 -3.65 -3.22 -4.40
C ARG A 30 -3.87 -3.22 -2.90
N MET A 31 -4.65 -2.28 -2.40
CA MET A 31 -4.96 -2.14 -0.98
C MET A 31 -6.46 -2.03 -0.77
N THR A 32 -6.96 -2.42 0.40
CA THR A 32 -8.35 -2.17 0.77
C THR A 32 -8.62 -0.66 0.83
N PRO A 33 -9.88 -0.19 0.74
CA PRO A 33 -10.19 1.24 0.86
C PRO A 33 -9.64 1.84 2.17
N GLN A 34 -9.83 1.13 3.28
CA GLN A 34 -9.30 1.53 4.58
C GLN A 34 -7.77 1.71 4.57
N LEU A 35 -7.03 0.80 3.93
CA LEU A 35 -5.57 0.90 3.90
C LEU A 35 -5.08 2.03 2.97
N TRP A 36 -5.89 2.43 1.97
CA TRP A 36 -5.64 3.67 1.20
C TRP A 36 -5.85 4.92 2.06
N GLU A 37 -6.89 4.96 2.88
CA GLU A 37 -7.13 6.05 3.82
C GLU A 37 -6.01 6.12 4.88
N GLU A 38 -5.55 4.98 5.38
CA GLU A 38 -4.42 4.89 6.30
C GLU A 38 -3.10 5.37 5.67
N LEU A 39 -2.87 5.10 4.38
CA LEU A 39 -1.72 5.66 3.66
C LEU A 39 -1.78 7.19 3.66
N GLU A 40 -2.91 7.78 3.25
CA GLU A 40 -3.09 9.23 3.23
C GLU A 40 -2.90 9.85 4.63
N PHE A 41 -3.43 9.18 5.65
CA PHE A 41 -3.23 9.57 7.05
C PHE A 41 -1.75 9.56 7.46
N VAL A 42 -1.01 8.47 7.17
CA VAL A 42 0.42 8.36 7.50
C VAL A 42 1.25 9.43 6.79
N GLN A 43 0.94 9.73 5.53
CA GLN A 43 1.64 10.78 4.78
C GLN A 43 1.50 12.16 5.44
N ILE A 44 0.31 12.45 5.97
CA ILE A 44 0.04 13.70 6.68
C ILE A 44 0.73 13.73 8.05
N MET A 45 0.61 12.66 8.84
CA MET A 45 1.07 12.63 10.22
C MET A 45 2.59 12.54 10.36
N GLU A 46 3.24 11.75 9.50
CA GLU A 46 4.69 11.54 9.53
C GLU A 46 5.43 12.51 8.57
N TYR A 47 4.69 13.32 7.80
CA TYR A 47 5.23 14.21 6.76
C TYR A 47 6.13 13.46 5.76
N VAL A 48 5.67 12.29 5.33
CA VAL A 48 6.40 11.39 4.41
C VAL A 48 5.68 11.24 3.08
N SER A 49 6.45 11.11 2.01
CA SER A 49 5.96 10.82 0.66
C SER A 49 5.79 9.33 0.40
N THR A 50 5.03 8.99 -0.66
CA THR A 50 4.93 7.59 -1.12
C THR A 50 6.28 7.00 -1.52
N ALA A 51 7.17 7.82 -2.08
CA ALA A 51 8.50 7.40 -2.49
C ALA A 51 9.38 7.02 -1.29
N GLU A 52 9.29 7.76 -0.18
CA GLU A 52 9.98 7.41 1.07
C GLU A 52 9.45 6.11 1.67
N LEU A 53 8.12 5.94 1.70
CA LEU A 53 7.50 4.67 2.14
C LEU A 53 7.89 3.49 1.24
N ALA A 54 8.07 3.74 -0.06
CA ALA A 54 8.52 2.73 -1.01
C ALA A 54 9.98 2.29 -0.76
N VAL A 55 10.83 3.13 -0.15
CA VAL A 55 12.18 2.72 0.27
C VAL A 55 12.08 1.66 1.37
N TYR A 56 11.30 1.90 2.43
CA TYR A 56 11.08 0.92 3.48
C TYR A 56 10.48 -0.38 2.93
N ALA A 57 9.52 -0.28 2.01
CA ALA A 57 8.94 -1.45 1.37
C ALA A 57 9.96 -2.25 0.54
N ARG A 58 10.90 -1.59 -0.14
CA ARG A 58 12.00 -2.26 -0.87
C ARG A 58 12.96 -2.97 0.08
N GLU A 59 13.27 -2.36 1.22
CA GLU A 59 14.11 -2.99 2.27
C GLU A 59 13.43 -4.25 2.83
N GLU A 60 12.16 -4.15 3.24
CA GLU A 60 11.38 -5.28 3.75
C GLU A 60 11.21 -6.39 2.69
N MET A 61 10.99 -6.03 1.44
CA MET A 61 10.95 -6.96 0.31
C MET A 61 12.24 -7.78 0.21
N GLN A 62 13.41 -7.14 0.34
CA GLN A 62 14.71 -7.82 0.26
C GLN A 62 14.97 -8.69 1.49
N LEU A 63 14.63 -8.21 2.69
CA LEU A 63 14.86 -8.93 3.95
C LEU A 63 13.96 -10.16 4.08
N GLN A 64 12.70 -10.07 3.64
CA GLN A 64 11.71 -11.12 3.85
C GLN A 64 11.44 -11.97 2.60
N GLY A 65 11.92 -11.56 1.42
CA GLY A 65 11.70 -12.28 0.17
C GLY A 65 10.23 -12.27 -0.29
N ILE A 66 9.46 -11.24 0.08
CA ILE A 66 8.05 -11.07 -0.30
C ILE A 66 7.92 -10.17 -1.53
N SER A 67 6.72 -9.99 -2.07
CA SER A 67 6.53 -9.03 -3.17
C SER A 67 6.47 -7.58 -2.66
N PHE A 68 6.80 -6.61 -3.53
CA PHE A 68 6.70 -5.18 -3.19
C PHE A 68 5.29 -4.78 -2.72
N ASP A 69 4.24 -5.29 -3.37
CA ASP A 69 2.84 -5.02 -2.96
C ASP A 69 2.59 -5.45 -1.51
N GLN A 70 3.07 -6.65 -1.14
CA GLN A 70 2.93 -7.16 0.22
C GLN A 70 3.74 -6.34 1.22
N ALA A 71 5.00 -6.02 0.89
CA ALA A 71 5.87 -5.21 1.74
C ALA A 71 5.32 -3.80 1.96
N PHE A 72 4.87 -3.14 0.88
CA PHE A 72 4.33 -1.79 0.94
C PHE A 72 3.07 -1.72 1.80
N ARG A 73 2.15 -2.68 1.62
CA ARG A 73 0.95 -2.79 2.47
C ARG A 73 1.29 -3.00 3.93
N ALA A 74 2.29 -3.82 4.23
CA ALA A 74 2.74 -4.08 5.60
C ALA A 74 3.34 -2.83 6.24
N VAL A 75 4.14 -2.06 5.50
CA VAL A 75 4.71 -0.78 5.97
C VAL A 75 3.59 0.20 6.32
N VAL A 76 2.61 0.40 5.43
CA VAL A 76 1.48 1.30 5.69
C VAL A 76 0.71 0.87 6.94
N ALA A 77 0.33 -0.42 7.02
CA ALA A 77 -0.43 -0.94 8.15
C ALA A 77 0.37 -0.89 9.47
N TYR A 78 1.69 -1.08 9.42
CA TYR A 78 2.53 -0.99 10.61
C TYR A 78 2.65 0.44 11.13
N LEU A 79 2.81 1.41 10.23
CA LEU A 79 2.89 2.83 10.59
C LEU A 79 1.55 3.37 11.09
N SER A 80 0.43 3.02 10.42
CA SER A 80 -0.91 3.45 10.84
C SER A 80 -1.29 2.92 12.22
N ASN A 81 -0.92 1.67 12.54
CA ASN A 81 -1.17 1.08 13.86
C ASN A 81 -0.47 1.81 15.03
N ARG A 82 0.57 2.62 14.78
CA ARG A 82 1.20 3.43 15.84
C ARG A 82 0.28 4.53 16.37
N TRP A 83 -0.73 4.89 15.61
CA TRP A 83 -1.68 5.95 15.91
C TRP A 83 -3.05 5.42 16.33
N THR A 84 -3.23 4.10 16.31
CA THR A 84 -4.45 3.45 16.79
C THR A 84 -4.25 3.10 18.27
N PRO A 85 -5.09 3.61 19.19
CA PRO A 85 -4.95 3.42 20.64
C PRO A 85 -5.19 1.98 21.11
#